data_AF-A0A1A8KCK5-F1
#
_entry.id   AF-A0A1A8KCK5-F1
#
_cell.length_a   1.000
_cell.length_b   1.000
_cell.length_c   1.000
_cell.angle_alpha   90.00
_cell.angle_beta   90.00
_cell.angle_gamma   90.00
#
_symmetry.space_group_name_H-M   'P 1'
#
loop_
_entity.id
_entity.type
_entity.pdbx_description
1 polymer ?
#
loop_
_entity_poly.entity_id
_entity_poly.type
_entity_poly.pdbx_seq_one_letter_code
_entity_poly.pdbx_strand_id
1 'polypeptide(L)'
;AEMLQFHEMGLDDRLLKAVADLGWSQPTLIQEKAIPLALEGKDILARARTGSGKTAAYAIPVIQRILASKQCVREQDVRALVLVPTKELGQQVQIMMRQLTSYCSRDVRVADISGKADVSTQRPILMEKPDVVVGTPSRVLAHLNAQNLVLHSSLEMMVVDEADLLFSFGFEADLKNLLCHLPKIYQSFLMSATFSEEVQALKELLLHNPVILKLQGSQLPDSSQLQQYTIKCEEEDKFLLIYTLLKLQLVRGKTLMFVGAMDRSYRLKLFLEQFGIPACVLNSELPIQSRCHIITQFNQGFYDIIIATDEQSLASSQTTSGKKKKKSK
;
A
#
# COMPACT_ATOMS: atom_id res chain seq x y z
N ALA A 1 -5.03 26.23 14.62
CA ALA A 1 -6.08 26.08 13.59
C ALA A 1 -7.00 24.99 14.08
N GLU A 2 -8.30 25.23 14.13
CA GLU A 2 -9.29 24.22 14.51
C GLU A 2 -9.23 23.03 13.52
N MET A 3 -9.35 21.83 14.07
CA MET A 3 -9.29 20.58 13.30
C MET A 3 -10.60 20.40 12.55
N LEU A 4 -10.54 20.39 11.21
CA LEU A 4 -11.70 20.23 10.35
C LEU A 4 -12.35 18.85 10.57
N GLN A 5 -13.63 18.83 10.92
CA GLN A 5 -14.39 17.60 11.17
C GLN A 5 -15.04 17.07 9.89
N PHE A 6 -15.37 15.77 9.86
CA PHE A 6 -16.00 15.14 8.68
C PHE A 6 -17.27 15.85 8.20
N HIS A 7 -18.12 16.30 9.12
CA HIS A 7 -19.39 16.98 8.79
C HIS A 7 -19.17 18.37 8.17
N GLU A 8 -17.99 18.98 8.37
CA GLU A 8 -17.63 20.28 7.79
C GLU A 8 -17.05 20.15 6.37
N MET A 9 -16.76 18.92 5.92
CA MET A 9 -16.16 18.63 4.61
C MET A 9 -17.19 18.55 3.47
N GLY A 10 -18.49 18.72 3.75
CA GLY A 10 -19.55 18.68 2.73
C GLY A 10 -19.78 17.27 2.13
N LEU A 11 -19.60 16.23 2.94
CA LEU A 11 -19.83 14.84 2.54
C LEU A 11 -21.32 14.49 2.51
N ASP A 12 -21.70 13.51 1.68
CA ASP A 12 -23.05 12.95 1.64
C ASP A 12 -23.44 12.36 3.02
N ASP A 13 -24.69 12.59 3.46
CA ASP A 13 -25.18 12.13 4.78
C ASP A 13 -25.02 10.62 4.98
N ARG A 14 -25.12 9.83 3.90
CA ARG A 14 -24.93 8.37 3.96
C ARG A 14 -23.48 8.01 4.28
N LEU A 15 -22.52 8.76 3.74
CA LEU A 15 -21.10 8.60 4.09
C LEU A 15 -20.83 9.03 5.52
N LEU A 16 -21.38 10.16 5.96
CA LEU A 16 -21.24 10.63 7.35
C LEU A 16 -21.78 9.61 8.35
N LYS A 17 -22.91 8.97 8.03
CA LYS A 17 -23.48 7.91 8.86
C LYS A 17 -22.58 6.66 8.91
N ALA A 18 -21.98 6.26 7.78
CA ALA A 18 -21.03 5.15 7.76
C ALA A 18 -19.78 5.46 8.60
N VAL A 19 -19.25 6.68 8.50
CA VAL A 19 -18.11 7.16 9.31
C VAL A 19 -18.42 7.13 10.81
N ALA A 20 -19.64 7.52 11.19
CA ALA A 20 -20.09 7.48 12.59
C ALA A 20 -20.19 6.04 13.13
N ASP A 21 -20.74 5.11 12.35
CA ASP A 21 -20.85 3.68 12.73
C ASP A 21 -19.48 3.00 12.85
N LEU A 22 -18.49 3.45 12.08
CA LEU A 22 -17.10 3.02 12.19
C LEU A 22 -16.39 3.59 13.45
N GLY A 23 -17.08 4.45 14.21
CA GLY A 23 -16.55 5.05 15.44
C GLY A 23 -15.49 6.14 15.18
N TRP A 24 -15.45 6.69 13.96
CA TRP A 24 -14.46 7.73 13.61
C TRP A 24 -14.95 9.11 14.02
N SER A 25 -14.81 9.42 15.31
CA SER A 25 -15.22 10.69 15.88
C SER A 25 -14.47 11.89 15.31
N GLN A 26 -13.20 11.70 14.94
CA GLN A 26 -12.34 12.74 14.38
C GLN A 26 -11.53 12.17 13.20
N PRO A 27 -11.33 12.95 12.12
CA PRO A 27 -10.48 12.53 11.02
C PRO A 27 -9.02 12.44 11.46
N THR A 28 -8.29 11.47 10.91
CA THR A 28 -6.83 11.45 11.07
C THR A 28 -6.20 12.61 10.31
N LEU A 29 -4.95 12.98 10.64
CA LEU A 29 -4.25 14.09 9.98
C LEU A 29 -4.21 13.95 8.44
N ILE A 30 -4.09 12.72 7.92
CA ILE A 30 -4.13 12.51 6.46
C ILE A 30 -5.53 12.69 5.89
N GLN A 31 -6.56 12.26 6.60
CA GLN A 31 -7.95 12.44 6.16
C GLN A 31 -8.32 13.93 6.16
N GLU A 32 -8.01 14.65 7.25
CA GLU A 32 -8.26 16.08 7.41
C GLU A 32 -7.64 16.91 6.28
N LYS A 33 -6.40 16.60 5.88
CA LYS A 33 -5.69 17.35 4.83
C LYS A 33 -6.03 16.88 3.42
N ALA A 34 -6.16 15.57 3.19
CA ALA A 34 -6.33 15.04 1.84
C ALA A 34 -7.78 15.14 1.35
N ILE A 35 -8.78 14.89 2.20
CA ILE A 35 -10.18 14.79 1.76
C ILE A 35 -10.66 16.12 1.13
N PRO A 36 -10.51 17.30 1.77
CA PRO A 36 -10.98 18.55 1.17
C PRO A 36 -10.32 18.85 -0.18
N LEU A 37 -9.00 18.67 -0.28
CA LEU A 37 -8.24 18.88 -1.51
C LEU A 37 -8.66 17.91 -2.62
N ALA A 38 -8.95 16.67 -2.26
CA ALA A 38 -9.44 15.65 -3.18
C ALA A 38 -10.84 15.99 -3.71
N LEU A 39 -11.73 16.51 -2.86
CA LEU A 39 -13.07 16.94 -3.26
C LEU A 39 -13.04 18.16 -4.20
N GLU A 40 -12.01 19.00 -4.12
CA GLU A 40 -11.74 20.07 -5.09
C GLU A 40 -11.24 19.55 -6.46
N GLY A 41 -11.03 18.23 -6.61
CA GLY A 41 -10.56 17.60 -7.84
C GLY A 41 -9.05 17.67 -8.06
N LYS A 42 -8.27 17.97 -7.03
CA LYS A 42 -6.79 18.00 -7.13
C LYS A 42 -6.20 16.60 -7.05
N ASP A 43 -5.15 16.35 -7.83
CA ASP A 43 -4.32 15.17 -7.69
C ASP A 43 -3.56 15.21 -6.35
N ILE A 44 -3.43 14.05 -5.70
CA ILE A 44 -2.85 13.96 -4.36
C ILE A 44 -1.66 13.00 -4.37
N LEU A 45 -0.52 13.50 -3.87
CA LEU A 45 0.63 12.68 -3.51
C LEU A 45 0.80 12.70 -2.00
N ALA A 46 0.37 11.65 -1.32
CA ALA A 46 0.43 11.58 0.13
C ALA A 46 1.51 10.62 0.61
N ARG A 47 2.42 11.15 1.43
CA ARG A 47 3.34 10.35 2.22
C ARG A 47 2.83 10.21 3.65
N ALA A 48 2.45 8.99 4.03
CA ALA A 48 2.04 8.67 5.38
C ALA A 48 2.32 7.20 5.72
N ARG A 49 2.59 6.92 7.00
CA ARG A 49 2.84 5.55 7.48
C ARG A 49 1.61 4.67 7.35
N THR A 50 1.79 3.36 7.25
CA THR A 50 0.68 2.39 7.33
C THR A 50 -0.07 2.57 8.66
N GLY A 51 -1.39 2.38 8.65
CA GLY A 51 -2.24 2.63 9.82
C GLY A 51 -2.57 4.10 10.10
N SER A 52 -2.09 5.05 9.29
CA SER A 52 -2.47 6.48 9.42
C SER A 52 -3.88 6.82 8.89
N GLY A 53 -4.59 5.86 8.29
CA GLY A 53 -5.91 6.08 7.70
C GLY A 53 -5.89 6.47 6.22
N LYS A 54 -4.79 6.18 5.49
CA LYS A 54 -4.63 6.44 4.03
C LYS A 54 -5.80 5.93 3.20
N THR A 55 -6.26 4.71 3.47
CA THR A 55 -7.34 4.08 2.71
C THR A 55 -8.61 4.92 2.74
N ALA A 56 -9.05 5.36 3.93
CA ALA A 56 -10.22 6.22 4.05
C ALA A 56 -10.01 7.61 3.42
N ALA A 57 -8.77 8.13 3.45
CA ALA A 57 -8.44 9.44 2.90
C ALA A 57 -8.65 9.54 1.38
N TYR A 58 -8.49 8.45 0.63
CA TYR A 58 -8.89 8.39 -0.79
C TYR A 58 -10.27 7.75 -1.01
N ALA A 59 -10.69 6.80 -0.16
CA ALA A 59 -11.96 6.10 -0.34
C ALA A 59 -13.16 7.05 -0.20
N ILE A 60 -13.13 7.94 0.79
CA ILE A 60 -14.20 8.94 1.01
C ILE A 60 -14.41 9.82 -0.22
N PRO A 61 -13.39 10.53 -0.76
CA PRO A 61 -13.59 11.35 -1.94
C PRO A 61 -13.96 10.53 -3.19
N VAL A 62 -13.44 9.30 -3.34
CA VAL A 62 -13.84 8.40 -4.43
C VAL A 62 -15.34 8.09 -4.36
N ILE A 63 -15.85 7.68 -3.21
CA ILE A 63 -17.27 7.34 -3.03
C ILE A 63 -18.13 8.60 -3.22
N GLN A 64 -17.73 9.73 -2.62
CA GLN A 64 -18.43 11.01 -2.76
C GLN A 64 -18.58 11.43 -4.22
N ARG A 65 -17.51 11.31 -5.01
CA ARG A 65 -17.51 11.68 -6.43
C ARG A 65 -18.41 10.75 -7.26
N ILE A 66 -18.40 9.46 -6.98
CA ILE A 66 -19.31 8.49 -7.65
C ILE A 66 -20.77 8.84 -7.33
N LEU A 67 -21.10 9.10 -6.06
CA LEU A 67 -22.46 9.48 -5.66
C LEU A 67 -22.93 10.76 -6.36
N ALA A 68 -22.07 11.77 -6.44
CA ALA A 68 -22.36 13.00 -7.18
C ALA A 68 -22.56 12.74 -8.68
N SER A 69 -21.69 11.94 -9.31
CA SER A 69 -21.76 11.63 -10.75
C SER A 69 -23.05 10.88 -11.12
N LYS A 70 -23.54 9.99 -10.24
CA LYS A 70 -24.79 9.24 -10.44
C LYS A 70 -26.06 10.09 -10.38
N GLN A 71 -25.99 11.32 -9.88
CA GLN A 71 -27.12 12.26 -9.97
C GLN A 71 -27.38 12.70 -11.41
N CYS A 72 -26.32 12.75 -12.24
CA CYS A 72 -26.38 13.22 -13.62
C CYS A 72 -26.33 12.07 -14.64
N VAL A 73 -25.60 10.99 -14.35
CA VAL A 73 -25.33 9.90 -15.29
C VAL A 73 -26.05 8.63 -14.86
N ARG A 74 -26.88 8.07 -15.77
CA ARG A 74 -27.65 6.84 -15.51
C ARG A 74 -26.90 5.56 -15.87
N GLU A 75 -25.87 5.63 -16.72
CA GLU A 75 -25.13 4.45 -17.12
C GLU A 75 -24.21 3.97 -15.98
N GLN A 76 -24.33 2.67 -15.69
CA GLN A 76 -23.46 1.97 -14.75
C GLN A 76 -22.16 1.63 -15.47
N ASP A 77 -21.03 2.11 -14.93
CA ASP A 77 -19.70 1.84 -15.47
C ASP A 77 -18.63 1.96 -14.37
N VAL A 78 -17.42 1.49 -14.67
CA VAL A 78 -16.27 1.57 -13.76
C VAL A 78 -15.71 2.99 -13.76
N ARG A 79 -15.91 3.71 -12.65
CA ARG A 79 -15.50 5.12 -12.50
C ARG A 79 -14.24 5.30 -11.67
N ALA A 80 -13.90 4.33 -10.84
CA ALA A 80 -12.69 4.37 -10.03
C ALA A 80 -11.89 3.06 -10.11
N LEU A 81 -10.57 3.21 -10.19
CA LEU A 81 -9.62 2.11 -10.17
C LEU A 81 -8.68 2.29 -8.99
N VAL A 82 -8.57 1.28 -8.12
CA VAL A 82 -7.61 1.24 -7.01
C VAL A 82 -6.59 0.14 -7.25
N LEU A 83 -5.34 0.55 -7.46
CA LEU A 83 -4.20 -0.34 -7.64
C LEU A 83 -3.50 -0.59 -6.31
N VAL A 84 -3.29 -1.85 -6.00
CA VAL A 84 -2.65 -2.33 -4.76
C VAL A 84 -1.54 -3.34 -5.08
N PRO A 85 -0.47 -3.44 -4.27
CA PRO A 85 0.61 -4.39 -4.49
C PRO A 85 0.28 -5.85 -4.20
N THR A 86 -0.68 -6.12 -3.30
CA THR A 86 -0.99 -7.49 -2.87
C THR A 86 -2.48 -7.77 -2.91
N LYS A 87 -2.81 -9.07 -2.97
CA LYS A 87 -4.18 -9.55 -2.82
C LYS A 87 -4.76 -9.19 -1.46
N GLU A 88 -3.96 -9.34 -0.41
CA GLU A 88 -4.38 -9.11 0.96
C GLU A 88 -4.76 -7.64 1.17
N LEU A 89 -3.97 -6.72 0.61
CA LEU A 89 -4.30 -5.29 0.65
C LEU A 89 -5.54 -4.98 -0.20
N GLY A 90 -5.72 -5.62 -1.36
CA GLY A 90 -6.94 -5.49 -2.16
C GLY A 90 -8.22 -5.86 -1.40
N GLN A 91 -8.17 -6.98 -0.66
CA GLN A 91 -9.28 -7.40 0.19
C GLN A 91 -9.53 -6.41 1.34
N GLN A 92 -8.48 -5.89 1.97
CA GLN A 92 -8.61 -4.87 3.03
C GLN A 92 -9.27 -3.59 2.49
N VAL A 93 -8.83 -3.12 1.32
CA VAL A 93 -9.42 -1.94 0.65
C VAL A 93 -10.88 -2.19 0.30
N GLN A 94 -11.22 -3.36 -0.23
CA GLN A 94 -12.61 -3.70 -0.55
C GLN A 94 -13.50 -3.72 0.70
N ILE A 95 -13.04 -4.31 1.81
CA ILE A 95 -13.78 -4.33 3.08
C ILE A 95 -14.01 -2.89 3.57
N MET A 96 -12.97 -2.06 3.57
CA MET A 96 -13.06 -0.66 3.99
C MET A 96 -14.05 0.13 3.13
N MET A 97 -13.96 0.00 1.80
CA MET A 97 -14.89 0.65 0.87
C MET A 97 -16.32 0.19 1.10
N ARG A 98 -16.57 -1.11 1.34
CA ARG A 98 -17.90 -1.64 1.64
C ARG A 98 -18.47 -1.14 2.96
N GLN A 99 -17.62 -0.95 3.97
CA GLN A 99 -18.03 -0.36 5.23
C GLN A 99 -18.47 1.11 5.04
N LEU A 100 -17.68 1.87 4.28
CA LEU A 100 -18.01 3.25 3.92
C LEU A 100 -19.26 3.36 3.04
N THR A 101 -19.53 2.38 2.18
CA THR A 101 -20.74 2.35 1.33
C THR A 101 -21.93 1.63 1.97
N SER A 102 -21.88 1.28 3.27
CA SER A 102 -22.96 0.54 3.94
C SER A 102 -24.36 1.16 3.77
N TYR A 103 -24.43 2.50 3.78
CA TYR A 103 -25.67 3.27 3.58
C TYR A 103 -25.95 3.69 2.14
N CYS A 104 -25.07 3.37 1.18
CA CYS A 104 -25.23 3.66 -0.25
C CYS A 104 -24.83 2.48 -1.15
N SER A 105 -24.94 1.24 -0.65
CA SER A 105 -24.46 0.02 -1.31
C SER A 105 -25.19 -0.31 -2.62
N ARG A 106 -26.41 0.22 -2.79
CA ARG A 106 -27.17 0.17 -4.05
C ARG A 106 -26.61 1.12 -5.10
N ASP A 107 -26.02 2.22 -4.65
CA ASP A 107 -25.49 3.27 -5.49
C ASP A 107 -24.00 3.11 -5.77
N VAL A 108 -23.22 2.44 -4.91
CA VAL A 108 -21.77 2.28 -5.12
C VAL A 108 -21.37 0.83 -4.95
N ARG A 109 -21.04 0.18 -6.07
CA ARG A 109 -20.61 -1.22 -6.14
C ARG A 109 -19.09 -1.32 -6.19
N VAL A 110 -18.51 -2.20 -5.38
CA VAL A 110 -17.06 -2.37 -5.24
C VAL A 110 -16.68 -3.83 -5.48
N ALA A 111 -15.81 -4.07 -6.46
CA ALA A 111 -15.28 -5.38 -6.80
C ALA A 111 -13.76 -5.45 -6.57
N ASP A 112 -13.29 -6.57 -6.03
CA ASP A 112 -11.86 -6.89 -5.90
C ASP A 112 -11.49 -8.00 -6.88
N ILE A 113 -10.50 -7.73 -7.73
CA ILE A 113 -9.92 -8.66 -8.69
C ILE A 113 -8.45 -8.98 -8.40
N SER A 114 -7.92 -8.56 -7.25
CA SER A 114 -6.52 -8.80 -6.84
C SER A 114 -6.20 -10.28 -6.57
N GLY A 115 -7.21 -11.14 -6.45
CA GLY A 115 -7.07 -12.57 -6.18
C GLY A 115 -6.47 -13.40 -7.33
N LYS A 116 -5.92 -14.57 -6.98
CA LYS A 116 -5.38 -15.58 -7.92
C LYS A 116 -6.45 -16.35 -8.71
N ALA A 117 -7.70 -15.93 -8.66
CA ALA A 117 -8.76 -16.59 -9.42
C ALA A 117 -8.50 -16.41 -10.92
N ASP A 118 -8.91 -17.38 -11.74
CA ASP A 118 -8.75 -17.29 -13.18
C ASP A 118 -9.52 -16.09 -13.73
N VAL A 119 -8.97 -15.44 -14.76
CA VAL A 119 -9.58 -14.28 -15.43
C VAL A 119 -11.03 -14.58 -15.84
N SER A 120 -11.30 -15.82 -16.27
CA SER A 120 -12.63 -16.30 -16.64
C SER A 120 -13.63 -16.26 -15.49
N THR A 121 -13.20 -16.53 -14.25
CA THR A 121 -14.06 -16.53 -13.06
C THR A 121 -14.40 -15.12 -12.57
N GLN A 122 -13.53 -14.14 -12.87
CA GLN A 122 -13.73 -12.73 -12.52
C GLN A 122 -14.54 -11.97 -13.58
N ARG A 123 -14.65 -12.51 -14.80
CA ARG A 123 -15.40 -11.90 -15.90
C ARG A 123 -16.87 -11.57 -15.55
N PRO A 124 -17.66 -12.47 -14.93
CA PRO A 124 -19.05 -12.14 -14.56
C PRO A 124 -19.13 -10.95 -13.59
N ILE A 125 -18.19 -10.83 -12.65
CA ILE A 125 -18.15 -9.74 -11.68
C ILE A 125 -17.93 -8.40 -12.40
N LEU A 126 -17.05 -8.37 -13.41
CA LEU A 126 -16.78 -7.16 -14.19
C LEU A 126 -17.89 -6.84 -15.20
N MET A 127 -18.63 -7.85 -15.67
CA MET A 127 -19.81 -7.66 -16.53
C MET A 127 -20.94 -6.92 -15.82
N GLU A 128 -21.01 -6.99 -14.49
CA GLU A 128 -21.94 -6.17 -13.69
C GLU A 128 -21.55 -4.69 -13.63
N LYS A 129 -20.38 -4.32 -14.18
CA LYS A 129 -19.83 -2.96 -14.22
C LYS A 129 -19.81 -2.30 -12.83
N PRO A 130 -19.05 -2.84 -11.85
CA PRO A 130 -18.92 -2.22 -10.53
C PRO A 130 -18.37 -0.79 -10.65
N ASP A 131 -18.76 0.12 -9.76
CA ASP A 131 -18.31 1.51 -9.81
C ASP A 131 -16.83 1.67 -9.44
N VAL A 132 -16.35 0.82 -8.53
CA VAL A 132 -14.96 0.76 -8.07
C VAL A 132 -14.40 -0.63 -8.33
N VAL A 133 -13.26 -0.69 -9.02
CA VAL A 133 -12.48 -1.92 -9.18
C VAL A 133 -11.18 -1.79 -8.38
N VAL A 134 -10.93 -2.76 -7.52
CA VAL A 134 -9.67 -2.90 -6.76
C VAL A 134 -8.88 -4.06 -7.35
N GLY A 135 -7.58 -3.90 -7.60
CA GLY A 135 -6.78 -4.97 -8.19
C GLY A 135 -5.28 -4.71 -8.18
N THR A 136 -4.50 -5.75 -8.46
CA THR A 136 -3.06 -5.60 -8.73
C THR A 136 -2.84 -5.15 -10.18
N PRO A 137 -1.77 -4.39 -10.50
CA PRO A 137 -1.55 -3.87 -11.85
C PRO A 137 -1.57 -4.95 -12.93
N SER A 138 -0.86 -6.06 -12.73
CA SER A 138 -0.85 -7.16 -13.71
C SER A 138 -2.23 -7.75 -13.95
N ARG A 139 -3.08 -7.81 -12.92
CA ARG A 139 -4.39 -8.44 -13.03
C ARG A 139 -5.41 -7.53 -13.70
N VAL A 140 -5.38 -6.25 -13.38
CA VAL A 140 -6.15 -5.22 -14.08
C VAL A 140 -5.73 -5.18 -15.56
N LEU A 141 -4.43 -5.18 -15.85
CA LEU A 141 -3.93 -5.20 -17.24
C LEU A 141 -4.38 -6.45 -18.01
N ALA A 142 -4.38 -7.63 -17.37
CA ALA A 142 -4.90 -8.84 -18.00
C ALA A 142 -6.39 -8.73 -18.37
N HIS A 143 -7.21 -8.11 -17.52
CA HIS A 143 -8.63 -7.88 -17.82
C HIS A 143 -8.85 -6.82 -18.90
N LEU A 144 -8.02 -5.78 -18.95
CA LEU A 144 -8.03 -4.77 -20.02
C LEU A 144 -7.68 -5.40 -21.37
N ASN A 145 -6.61 -6.19 -21.43
CA ASN A 145 -6.18 -6.89 -22.64
C ASN A 145 -7.21 -7.92 -23.13
N ALA A 146 -7.88 -8.61 -22.20
CA ALA A 146 -8.95 -9.55 -22.51
C ALA A 146 -10.30 -8.87 -22.81
N GLN A 147 -10.37 -7.52 -22.81
CA GLN A 147 -11.58 -6.72 -23.00
C GLN A 147 -12.71 -7.04 -22.01
N ASN A 148 -12.37 -7.59 -20.84
CA ASN A 148 -13.31 -7.82 -19.74
C ASN A 148 -13.56 -6.55 -18.93
N LEU A 149 -12.65 -5.57 -19.04
CA LEU A 149 -12.68 -4.28 -18.39
C LEU A 149 -12.40 -3.19 -19.43
N VAL A 150 -13.15 -2.10 -19.38
CA VAL A 150 -13.00 -0.95 -20.29
C VAL A 150 -13.00 0.31 -19.43
N LEU A 151 -11.94 1.12 -19.51
CA LEU A 151 -11.75 2.30 -18.65
C LEU A 151 -11.66 3.62 -19.41
N HIS A 152 -11.25 3.59 -20.69
CA HIS A 152 -10.92 4.76 -21.51
C HIS A 152 -12.05 5.82 -21.63
N SER A 153 -13.31 5.45 -21.39
CA SER A 153 -14.47 6.32 -21.54
C SER A 153 -15.09 6.77 -20.22
N SER A 154 -14.87 6.03 -19.14
CA SER A 154 -15.68 6.13 -17.91
C SER A 154 -14.88 6.34 -16.64
N LEU A 155 -13.58 6.07 -16.65
CA LEU A 155 -12.74 6.24 -15.46
C LEU A 155 -12.59 7.73 -15.12
N GLU A 156 -13.02 8.10 -13.91
CA GLU A 156 -12.89 9.46 -13.37
C GLU A 156 -11.72 9.57 -12.39
N MET A 157 -11.40 8.48 -11.67
CA MET A 157 -10.40 8.48 -10.60
C MET A 157 -9.51 7.24 -10.61
N MET A 158 -8.22 7.44 -10.35
CA MET A 158 -7.24 6.37 -10.17
C MET A 158 -6.54 6.52 -8.83
N VAL A 159 -6.36 5.42 -8.10
CA VAL A 159 -5.62 5.38 -6.84
C VAL A 159 -4.51 4.36 -6.97
N VAL A 160 -3.32 4.72 -6.50
CA VAL A 160 -2.18 3.83 -6.34
C VAL A 160 -1.82 3.80 -4.86
N ASP A 161 -2.14 2.70 -4.18
CA ASP A 161 -1.91 2.52 -2.75
C ASP A 161 -0.65 1.68 -2.49
N GLU A 162 0.13 2.08 -1.48
CA GLU A 162 1.49 1.58 -1.20
C GLU A 162 2.38 1.54 -2.47
N ALA A 163 2.53 2.71 -3.09
CA ALA A 163 3.20 2.87 -4.39
C ALA A 163 4.68 2.45 -4.40
N ASP A 164 5.38 2.57 -3.28
CA ASP A 164 6.75 2.08 -3.11
C ASP A 164 6.83 0.55 -3.25
N LEU A 165 5.87 -0.18 -2.67
CA LEU A 165 5.83 -1.65 -2.80
C LEU A 165 5.52 -2.12 -4.22
N LEU A 166 4.75 -1.35 -5.00
CA LEU A 166 4.44 -1.70 -6.39
C LEU A 166 5.70 -1.79 -7.25
N PHE A 167 6.66 -0.89 -7.02
CA PHE A 167 7.97 -0.94 -7.67
C PHE A 167 8.83 -2.07 -7.17
N SER A 168 8.87 -2.28 -5.85
CA SER A 168 9.60 -3.42 -5.28
C SER A 168 9.13 -4.77 -5.82
N PHE A 169 7.87 -4.85 -6.26
CA PHE A 169 7.27 -6.04 -6.89
C PHE A 169 7.35 -6.05 -8.42
N GLY A 170 8.00 -5.06 -9.04
CA GLY A 170 8.28 -5.04 -10.47
C GLY A 170 7.08 -4.72 -11.35
N PHE A 171 6.04 -4.05 -10.84
CA PHE A 171 4.84 -3.73 -11.62
C PHE A 171 4.98 -2.50 -12.54
N GLU A 172 6.18 -1.92 -12.68
CA GLU A 172 6.40 -0.71 -13.47
C GLU A 172 5.96 -0.86 -14.93
N ALA A 173 6.33 -1.97 -15.58
CA ALA A 173 5.97 -2.23 -16.97
C ALA A 173 4.45 -2.41 -17.13
N ASP A 174 3.82 -3.11 -16.19
CA ASP A 174 2.37 -3.33 -16.20
C ASP A 174 1.60 -2.02 -15.98
N LEU A 175 2.08 -1.16 -15.08
CA LEU A 175 1.53 0.18 -14.87
C LEU A 175 1.62 1.01 -16.14
N LYS A 176 2.79 1.10 -16.77
CA LYS A 176 2.97 1.85 -18.03
C LYS A 176 2.01 1.37 -19.13
N ASN A 177 1.86 0.06 -19.29
CA ASN A 177 0.93 -0.51 -20.27
C ASN A 177 -0.54 -0.23 -19.92
N LEU A 178 -0.89 -0.29 -18.63
CA LEU A 178 -2.24 0.00 -18.15
C LEU A 178 -2.65 1.44 -18.47
N LEU A 179 -1.74 2.41 -18.36
CA LEU A 179 -2.04 3.81 -18.66
C LEU A 179 -2.47 4.07 -20.10
N CYS A 180 -2.04 3.25 -21.05
CA CYS A 180 -2.48 3.33 -22.44
C CYS A 180 -3.99 3.05 -22.61
N HIS A 181 -4.64 2.43 -21.62
CA HIS A 181 -6.08 2.12 -21.64
C HIS A 181 -6.92 3.14 -20.85
N LEU A 182 -6.30 4.16 -20.24
CA LEU A 182 -6.98 5.15 -19.41
C LEU A 182 -7.39 6.38 -20.24
N PRO A 183 -8.42 7.12 -19.80
CA PRO A 183 -8.78 8.40 -20.40
C PRO A 183 -7.65 9.43 -20.22
N LYS A 184 -7.69 10.49 -21.03
CA LYS A 184 -6.71 11.60 -20.93
C LYS A 184 -6.88 12.45 -19.67
N ILE A 185 -8.10 12.50 -19.13
CA ILE A 185 -8.48 13.34 -17.99
C ILE A 185 -9.09 12.44 -16.93
N TYR A 186 -8.41 12.32 -15.81
CA TYR A 186 -8.87 11.66 -14.58
C TYR A 186 -8.13 12.29 -13.40
N GLN A 187 -8.69 12.17 -12.21
CA GLN A 187 -8.02 12.57 -10.96
C GLN A 187 -7.21 11.39 -10.42
N SER A 188 -6.02 11.64 -9.91
CA SER A 188 -5.11 10.59 -9.48
C SER A 188 -4.61 10.78 -8.05
N PHE A 189 -4.53 9.67 -7.31
CA PHE A 189 -4.05 9.59 -5.94
C PHE A 189 -2.87 8.64 -5.88
N LEU A 190 -1.76 9.11 -5.32
CA LEU A 190 -0.59 8.28 -5.05
C LEU A 190 -0.30 8.29 -3.55
N MET A 191 -0.49 7.14 -2.92
CA MET A 191 -0.30 6.94 -1.48
C MET A 191 0.94 6.08 -1.28
N SER A 192 1.90 6.57 -0.49
CA SER A 192 3.17 5.87 -0.24
C SER A 192 3.64 6.08 1.19
N ALA A 193 4.39 5.13 1.75
CA ALA A 193 5.10 5.34 3.00
C ALA A 193 6.42 6.12 2.79
N THR A 194 7.03 5.96 1.61
CA THR A 194 8.35 6.51 1.28
C THR A 194 8.32 7.44 0.06
N PHE A 195 9.37 8.26 -0.09
CA PHE A 195 9.65 9.02 -1.31
C PHE A 195 10.96 8.49 -1.91
N SER A 196 10.90 7.34 -2.57
CA SER A 196 12.01 6.85 -3.40
C SER A 196 12.04 7.60 -4.74
N GLU A 197 13.15 7.50 -5.48
CA GLU A 197 13.25 8.00 -6.86
C GLU A 197 12.18 7.35 -7.76
N GLU A 198 11.82 6.10 -7.47
CA GLU A 198 10.79 5.35 -8.21
C GLU A 198 9.41 5.97 -7.97
N VAL A 199 9.07 6.30 -6.72
CA VAL A 199 7.82 7.02 -6.39
C VAL A 199 7.77 8.37 -7.09
N GLN A 200 8.91 9.04 -7.24
CA GLN A 200 9.01 10.28 -8.01
C GLN A 200 8.75 10.04 -9.51
N ALA A 201 9.23 8.94 -10.08
CA ALA A 201 8.93 8.57 -11.47
C ALA A 201 7.43 8.27 -11.67
N LEU A 202 6.76 7.60 -10.72
CA LEU A 202 5.30 7.42 -10.79
C LEU A 202 4.54 8.74 -10.66
N LYS A 203 5.00 9.64 -9.80
CA LYS A 203 4.41 10.98 -9.69
C LYS A 203 4.42 11.68 -11.06
N GLU A 204 5.54 11.66 -11.76
CA GLU A 204 5.66 12.31 -13.08
C GLU A 204 4.82 11.61 -14.16
N LEU A 205 4.60 10.31 -14.02
CA LEU A 205 3.82 9.51 -14.97
C LEU A 205 2.30 9.62 -14.75
N LEU A 206 1.85 9.70 -13.49
CA LEU A 206 0.45 9.54 -13.10
C LEU A 206 -0.25 10.83 -12.66
N LEU A 207 0.50 11.80 -12.16
CA LEU A 207 -0.08 12.96 -11.48
C LEU A 207 0.15 14.24 -12.29
N HIS A 208 -0.87 15.07 -12.39
CA HIS A 208 -0.81 16.37 -13.03
C HIS A 208 -0.96 17.51 -12.01
N ASN A 209 0.14 18.22 -11.75
CA ASN A 209 0.22 19.29 -10.73
C ASN A 209 -0.33 18.86 -9.35
N PRO A 210 0.19 17.78 -8.74
CA PRO A 210 -0.37 17.23 -7.52
C PRO A 210 -0.05 18.08 -6.28
N VAL A 211 -0.98 18.06 -5.32
CA VAL A 211 -0.69 18.51 -3.96
C VAL A 211 0.10 17.43 -3.23
N ILE A 212 1.28 17.80 -2.73
CA ILE A 212 2.17 16.89 -2.01
C ILE A 212 1.95 17.04 -0.50
N LEU A 213 1.32 16.04 0.10
CA LEU A 213 1.11 15.97 1.54
C LEU A 213 2.21 15.15 2.20
N LYS A 214 3.15 15.85 2.86
CA LYS A 214 4.22 15.24 3.66
C LYS A 214 3.84 15.24 5.13
N LEU A 215 3.06 14.25 5.53
CA LEU A 215 2.59 14.17 6.91
C LEU A 215 3.66 13.47 7.74
N GLN A 216 4.55 14.30 8.30
CA GLN A 216 5.52 13.86 9.28
C GLN A 216 4.77 13.48 10.56
N GLY A 217 4.42 12.19 10.69
CA GLY A 217 4.41 11.60 12.02
C GLY A 217 5.84 11.50 12.54
N SER A 218 6.03 11.43 13.85
CA SER A 218 7.28 10.90 14.40
C SER A 218 7.63 9.61 13.64
N GLN A 219 8.88 9.50 13.18
CA GLN A 219 9.34 8.31 12.43
C GLN A 219 9.12 7.01 13.23
N LEU A 220 8.99 7.14 14.55
CA LEU A 220 8.71 6.06 15.47
C LEU A 220 7.22 6.10 15.89
N PRO A 221 6.56 4.94 16.03
CA PRO A 221 5.30 4.83 16.75
C PRO A 221 5.44 5.49 18.14
N ASP A 222 4.36 6.06 18.68
CA ASP A 222 4.39 6.51 20.07
C ASP A 222 4.75 5.34 20.98
N SER A 223 5.43 5.59 22.10
CA SER A 223 5.85 4.55 23.05
C SER A 223 4.66 3.73 23.61
N SER A 224 3.44 4.25 23.49
CA SER A 224 2.20 3.54 23.80
C SER A 224 1.81 2.47 22.76
N GLN A 225 2.28 2.60 21.52
CA GLN A 225 1.98 1.70 20.39
C GLN A 225 3.07 0.65 20.14
N LEU A 226 4.30 0.88 20.63
CA LEU A 226 5.44 -0.01 20.45
C LEU A 226 6.22 -0.17 21.75
N GLN A 227 6.22 -1.38 22.31
CA GLN A 227 7.09 -1.74 23.42
C GLN A 227 8.48 -2.12 22.90
N GLN A 228 9.52 -1.53 23.49
CA GLN A 228 10.90 -1.78 23.11
C GLN A 228 11.66 -2.40 24.29
N TYR A 229 12.40 -3.45 24.00
CA TYR A 229 13.25 -4.15 24.96
C TYR A 229 14.67 -4.23 24.41
N THR A 230 15.67 -4.25 25.29
CA THR A 230 17.08 -4.39 24.91
C THR A 230 17.75 -5.41 25.81
N ILE A 231 18.43 -6.37 25.21
CA ILE A 231 19.20 -7.40 25.91
C ILE A 231 20.67 -7.21 25.54
N LYS A 232 21.50 -6.91 26.55
CA LYS A 232 22.96 -6.86 26.37
C LYS A 232 23.48 -8.30 26.38
N CYS A 233 24.19 -8.69 25.34
CA CYS A 233 24.77 -10.01 25.17
C CYS A 233 25.98 -9.96 24.26
N GLU A 234 26.85 -10.97 24.38
CA GLU A 234 27.95 -11.17 23.45
C GLU A 234 27.44 -11.70 22.11
N GLU A 235 28.26 -11.57 21.08
CA GLU A 235 27.87 -11.90 19.70
C GLU A 235 27.52 -13.38 19.52
N GLU A 236 28.22 -14.25 20.25
CA GLU A 236 28.07 -15.70 20.23
C GLU A 236 26.76 -16.15 20.91
N ASP A 237 26.32 -15.40 21.93
CA ASP A 237 25.12 -15.72 22.72
C ASP A 237 23.81 -15.39 21.98
N LYS A 238 23.86 -14.51 20.97
CA LYS A 238 22.67 -14.04 20.25
C LYS A 238 21.84 -15.19 19.67
N PHE A 239 22.48 -16.21 19.10
CA PHE A 239 21.78 -17.37 18.52
C PHE A 239 21.05 -18.16 19.60
N LEU A 240 21.71 -18.42 20.73
CA LEU A 240 21.13 -19.14 21.86
C LEU A 240 19.99 -18.35 22.50
N LEU A 241 20.13 -17.03 22.64
CA LEU A 241 19.10 -16.14 23.16
C LEU A 241 17.86 -16.12 22.26
N ILE A 242 18.04 -15.98 20.95
CA ILE A 242 16.95 -16.04 19.98
C ILE A 242 16.21 -17.39 20.09
N TYR A 243 16.95 -18.50 20.12
CA TYR A 243 16.38 -19.82 20.32
C TYR A 243 15.58 -19.91 21.62
N THR A 244 16.13 -19.39 22.71
CA THR A 244 15.48 -19.41 24.03
C THR A 244 14.19 -18.58 24.04
N LEU A 245 14.21 -17.37 23.46
CA LEU A 245 13.03 -16.51 23.33
C LEU A 245 11.88 -17.18 22.56
N LEU A 246 12.23 -17.89 21.48
CA LEU A 246 11.26 -18.63 20.66
C LEU A 246 10.77 -19.90 21.36
N LYS A 247 11.68 -20.70 21.93
CA LYS A 247 11.37 -22.00 22.53
C LYS A 247 10.57 -21.87 23.82
N LEU A 248 10.86 -20.86 24.64
CA LEU A 248 10.09 -20.51 25.84
C LEU A 248 8.78 -19.77 25.52
N GLN A 249 8.48 -19.55 24.24
CA GLN A 249 7.30 -18.81 23.78
C GLN A 249 7.16 -17.42 24.43
N LEU A 250 8.29 -16.74 24.63
CA LEU A 250 8.32 -15.34 25.07
C LEU A 250 7.99 -14.41 23.90
N VAL A 251 8.36 -14.81 22.69
CA VAL A 251 7.89 -14.21 21.43
C VAL A 251 6.88 -15.18 20.80
N ARG A 252 5.68 -14.68 20.48
CA ARG A 252 4.57 -15.49 19.95
C ARG A 252 4.01 -14.86 18.68
N GLY A 253 3.55 -15.73 17.78
CA GLY A 253 2.94 -15.33 16.52
C GLY A 253 3.96 -14.93 15.46
N LYS A 254 3.47 -14.18 14.47
CA LYS A 254 4.25 -13.77 13.31
C LYS A 254 5.38 -12.83 13.71
N THR A 255 6.62 -13.26 13.45
CA THR A 255 7.84 -12.61 13.91
C THR A 255 8.70 -12.22 12.72
N LEU A 256 9.22 -11.00 12.72
CA LEU A 256 10.17 -10.51 11.74
C LEU A 256 11.51 -10.26 12.43
N MET A 257 12.58 -10.90 11.95
CA MET A 257 13.93 -10.82 12.50
C MET A 257 14.87 -10.11 11.53
N PHE A 258 15.33 -8.93 11.90
CA PHE A 258 16.30 -8.19 11.10
C PHE A 258 17.74 -8.59 11.46
N VAL A 259 18.56 -8.82 10.44
CA VAL A 259 19.98 -9.16 10.56
C VAL A 259 20.81 -8.30 9.60
N GLY A 260 21.96 -7.82 10.08
CA GLY A 260 22.77 -6.85 9.33
C GLY A 260 23.55 -7.41 8.13
N ALA A 261 23.55 -8.73 7.89
CA ALA A 261 24.29 -9.35 6.79
C ALA A 261 23.55 -10.56 6.21
N MET A 262 23.66 -10.77 4.89
CA MET A 262 23.00 -11.87 4.18
C MET A 262 23.55 -13.24 4.60
N ASP A 263 24.85 -13.40 4.76
CA ASP A 263 25.42 -14.67 5.26
C ASP A 263 24.88 -15.02 6.65
N ARG A 264 24.62 -13.99 7.47
CA ARG A 264 24.08 -14.17 8.82
C ARG A 264 22.61 -14.60 8.80
N SER A 265 21.81 -14.11 7.86
CA SER A 265 20.40 -14.52 7.74
C SER A 265 20.28 -16.00 7.42
N TYR A 266 21.11 -16.50 6.49
CA TYR A 266 21.15 -17.93 6.18
C TYR A 266 21.72 -18.78 7.33
N ARG A 267 22.76 -18.30 8.03
CA ARG A 267 23.27 -19.00 9.23
C ARG A 267 22.20 -19.11 10.32
N LEU A 268 21.48 -18.02 10.59
CA LEU A 268 20.39 -18.02 11.57
C LEU A 268 19.26 -18.96 11.16
N LYS A 269 18.88 -18.96 9.87
CA LYS A 269 17.90 -19.91 9.33
C LYS A 269 18.32 -21.36 9.59
N LEU A 270 19.53 -21.74 9.16
CA LEU A 270 20.04 -23.10 9.31
C LEU A 270 20.10 -23.52 10.78
N PHE A 271 20.53 -22.61 11.66
CA PHE A 271 20.53 -22.84 13.10
C PHE A 271 19.12 -23.11 13.64
N LEU A 272 18.13 -22.27 13.30
CA LEU A 272 16.74 -22.48 13.75
C LEU A 272 16.13 -23.78 13.20
N GLU A 273 16.41 -24.12 11.94
CA GLU A 273 15.95 -25.36 11.31
C GLU A 273 16.50 -26.61 12.02
N GLN A 274 17.74 -26.59 12.51
CA GLN A 274 18.31 -27.68 13.31
C GLN A 274 17.53 -27.95 14.61
N PHE A 275 16.87 -26.93 15.16
CA PHE A 275 16.02 -27.06 16.34
C PHE A 275 14.52 -27.24 16.02
N GLY A 276 14.19 -27.50 14.75
CA GLY A 276 12.82 -27.71 14.27
C GLY A 276 11.97 -26.44 14.27
N ILE A 277 12.60 -25.27 14.18
CA ILE A 277 11.92 -23.98 14.10
C ILE A 277 11.96 -23.53 12.63
N PRO A 278 10.83 -23.62 11.88
CA PRO A 278 10.80 -23.22 10.49
C PRO A 278 10.89 -21.70 10.35
N ALA A 279 11.84 -21.23 9.55
CA ALA A 279 12.02 -19.82 9.24
C ALA A 279 12.33 -19.63 7.75
N CYS A 280 11.85 -18.54 7.17
CA CYS A 280 12.17 -18.15 5.80
C CYS A 280 13.08 -16.92 5.78
N VAL A 281 13.95 -16.83 4.76
CA VAL A 281 14.89 -15.70 4.60
C VAL A 281 14.38 -14.81 3.47
N LEU A 282 14.29 -13.52 3.73
CA LEU A 282 13.93 -12.49 2.75
C LEU A 282 15.11 -11.53 2.58
N ASN A 283 15.70 -11.50 1.38
CA ASN A 283 16.79 -10.58 1.04
C ASN A 283 16.59 -10.00 -0.37
N SER A 284 17.40 -8.99 -0.72
CA SER A 284 17.31 -8.26 -1.98
C SER A 284 17.89 -9.01 -3.19
N GLU A 285 18.76 -10.00 -2.99
CA GLU A 285 19.32 -10.83 -4.07
C GLU A 285 18.31 -11.84 -4.63
N LEU A 286 17.28 -12.19 -3.84
CA LEU A 286 16.23 -13.07 -4.31
C LEU A 286 15.40 -12.41 -5.43
N PRO A 287 15.12 -13.12 -6.53
CA PRO A 287 14.20 -12.64 -7.55
C PRO A 287 12.87 -12.23 -6.94
N ILE A 288 12.26 -11.18 -7.48
CA ILE A 288 10.98 -10.62 -7.04
C ILE A 288 9.90 -11.70 -6.85
N GLN A 289 9.78 -12.63 -7.79
CA GLN A 289 8.80 -13.73 -7.70
C GLN A 289 9.01 -14.60 -6.46
N SER A 290 10.26 -14.89 -6.10
CA SER A 290 10.61 -15.62 -4.89
C SER A 290 10.29 -14.83 -3.63
N ARG A 291 10.57 -13.52 -3.61
CA ARG A 291 10.21 -12.63 -2.50
C ARG A 291 8.70 -12.60 -2.26
N CYS A 292 7.91 -12.43 -3.33
CA CYS A 292 6.45 -12.47 -3.29
C CYS A 292 5.93 -13.84 -2.82
N HIS A 293 6.56 -14.93 -3.23
CA HIS A 293 6.21 -16.28 -2.79
C HIS A 293 6.42 -16.46 -1.29
N ILE A 294 7.56 -16.03 -0.76
CA ILE A 294 7.90 -16.10 0.67
C ILE A 294 6.90 -15.31 1.52
N ILE A 295 6.57 -14.09 1.10
CA ILE A 295 5.57 -13.25 1.78
C ILE A 295 4.20 -13.93 1.76
N THR A 296 3.82 -14.55 0.64
CA THR A 296 2.56 -15.31 0.53
C THR A 296 2.53 -16.46 1.53
N GLN A 297 3.61 -17.25 1.62
CA GLN A 297 3.71 -18.38 2.54
C GLN A 297 3.64 -17.94 4.01
N PHE A 298 4.32 -16.86 4.36
CA PHE A 298 4.24 -16.25 5.68
C PHE A 298 2.82 -15.75 6.01
N ASN A 299 2.15 -15.12 5.05
CA ASN A 299 0.76 -14.67 5.22
C ASN A 299 -0.20 -15.84 5.45
N GLN A 300 0.02 -16.96 4.76
CA GLN A 300 -0.76 -18.20 4.88
C GLN A 300 -0.44 -19.02 6.14
N GLY A 301 0.61 -18.67 6.90
CA GLY A 301 0.99 -19.39 8.13
C GLY A 301 1.85 -20.64 7.89
N PHE A 302 2.45 -20.79 6.70
CA PHE A 302 3.46 -21.85 6.47
C PHE A 302 4.75 -21.57 7.24
N TYR A 303 5.07 -20.29 7.43
CA TYR A 303 6.18 -19.82 8.25
C TYR A 303 5.66 -18.74 9.19
N ASP A 304 6.05 -18.82 10.46
CA ASP A 304 5.76 -17.77 11.45
C ASP A 304 6.93 -16.80 11.61
N ILE A 305 8.10 -17.11 11.05
CA ILE A 305 9.33 -16.32 11.22
C ILE A 305 9.91 -15.97 9.85
N ILE A 306 10.03 -14.67 9.58
CA ILE A 306 10.83 -14.14 8.47
C ILE A 306 12.12 -13.57 9.04
N ILE A 307 13.25 -13.98 8.46
CA ILE A 307 14.57 -13.39 8.69
C ILE A 307 14.87 -12.46 7.51
N ALA A 308 14.93 -11.17 7.75
CA ALA A 308 15.16 -10.15 6.73
C ALA A 308 16.52 -9.47 6.92
N THR A 309 17.13 -9.07 5.80
CA THR A 309 18.28 -8.14 5.81
C THR A 309 17.82 -6.78 5.32
N ASP A 310 18.33 -5.71 5.93
CA ASP A 310 18.05 -4.36 5.44
C ASP A 310 18.58 -4.21 4.01
N GLU A 311 17.77 -3.61 3.13
CA GLU A 311 18.26 -3.14 1.84
C GLU A 311 19.31 -2.06 2.12
N GLN A 312 20.56 -2.31 1.71
CA GLN A 312 21.48 -1.21 1.47
C GLN A 312 20.86 -0.38 0.34
N SER A 313 20.11 0.67 0.69
CA SER A 313 19.84 1.73 -0.26
C SER A 313 21.21 2.17 -0.80
N LEU A 314 21.44 1.99 -2.10
CA LEU A 314 22.65 2.39 -2.83
C LEU A 314 22.87 3.93 -2.85
N ALA A 315 22.41 4.64 -1.82
CA ALA A 315 22.45 6.09 -1.70
C ALA A 315 23.72 6.62 -0.99
N SER A 316 24.71 5.78 -0.64
CA SER A 316 25.92 6.22 0.07
C SER A 316 27.24 6.03 -0.69
N SER A 317 27.20 5.88 -2.02
CA SER A 317 28.41 5.72 -2.84
C SER A 317 28.66 6.87 -3.83
N GLN A 318 28.33 8.13 -3.47
CA GLN A 318 28.83 9.31 -4.20
C GLN A 318 29.11 10.53 -3.30
N THR A 319 29.96 10.39 -2.28
CA THR A 319 30.66 11.56 -1.73
C THR A 319 31.99 11.14 -1.11
N THR A 320 33.04 11.02 -1.95
CA THR A 320 34.43 11.45 -1.63
C THR A 320 35.35 11.15 -2.82
N SER A 321 35.25 11.96 -3.87
CA SER A 321 36.38 12.16 -4.79
C SER A 321 36.45 13.62 -5.21
N GLY A 322 37.53 14.29 -4.79
CA GLY A 322 37.91 15.60 -5.33
C GLY A 322 37.91 16.76 -4.34
N LYS A 323 39.05 16.96 -3.66
CA LYS A 323 39.79 18.24 -3.61
C LYS A 323 41.06 18.12 -2.74
N LYS A 324 42.12 17.55 -3.32
CA LYS A 324 43.49 17.98 -3.00
C LYS A 324 43.81 19.14 -3.93
N LYS A 325 43.72 20.39 -3.45
CA LYS A 325 44.32 21.56 -4.11
C LYS A 325 45.47 22.08 -3.24
N LYS A 326 46.65 22.00 -3.84
CA LYS A 326 47.95 22.57 -3.45
C LYS A 326 47.82 23.95 -2.79
N LYS A 327 48.49 24.12 -1.64
CA LYS A 327 49.06 25.41 -1.23
C LYS A 327 50.55 25.38 -1.52
N SER A 328 50.99 26.20 -2.47
CA SER A 328 52.37 26.61 -2.65
C SER A 328 52.36 28.10 -2.95
N LYS A 329 52.67 28.89 -1.93
CA LYS A 329 53.38 30.17 -1.95
C LYS A 329 53.54 30.60 -0.49
#